data_AF-A0AB37YXJ1-F1
#
_entry.id   AF-A0AB37YXJ1-F1
#
_cell.length_a   1.000
_cell.length_b   1.000
_cell.length_c   1.000
_cell.angle_alpha   90.00
_cell.angle_beta   90.00
_cell.angle_gamma   90.00
#
_symmetry.space_group_name_H-M   'P 1'
#
loop_
_entity.id
_entity.type
_entity.pdbx_description
1 polymer ?
#
loop_
_entity_poly.entity_id
_entity_poly.type
_entity_poly.pdbx_seq_one_letter_code
_entity_poly.pdbx_strand_id
1 'polypeptide(L)'
;MEVYMKQLKGIIISIIAILSIVVAVYEVLVPEETSIKKTNAYDQVLEFPKERYPETGKHITDAIKEGHSEVCTIDRGGAADRRKLSLAPYPSKKGYDRDEWPMAMCKEGGKGAHIEYISPADNRGAGSWVGNKLDKYPDGTRVKFDVK
;
A
#
# COMPACT_ATOMS: atom_id res chain seq x y z
N MET A 1 42.85 39.49 -42.40
CA MET A 1 42.73 38.15 -41.77
C MET A 1 42.84 38.20 -40.25
N GLU A 2 43.90 38.81 -39.67
CA GLU A 2 44.13 38.78 -38.22
C GLU A 2 43.10 39.57 -37.38
N VAL A 3 42.68 40.75 -37.85
CA VAL A 3 41.65 41.58 -37.19
C VAL A 3 40.30 40.85 -37.16
N TYR A 4 39.94 40.19 -38.26
CA TYR A 4 38.73 39.38 -38.39
C TYR A 4 38.72 38.21 -37.40
N MET A 5 39.86 37.51 -37.24
CA MET A 5 39.99 36.42 -36.28
C MET A 5 39.92 36.90 -34.82
N LYS A 6 40.41 38.11 -34.51
CA LYS A 6 40.28 38.70 -33.16
C LYS A 6 38.82 39.06 -32.85
N GLN A 7 38.08 39.63 -33.82
CA GLN A 7 36.65 39.91 -33.64
C GLN A 7 35.82 38.64 -33.53
N LEU A 8 36.10 37.62 -34.35
CA LEU A 8 35.41 36.33 -34.28
C LEU A 8 35.62 35.64 -32.92
N LYS A 9 36.83 35.66 -32.37
CA LYS A 9 37.12 35.14 -31.02
C LYS A 9 36.36 35.90 -29.93
N GLY A 10 36.26 37.23 -30.02
CA GLY A 10 35.48 38.04 -29.07
C GLY A 10 33.98 37.72 -29.09
N ILE A 11 33.44 37.47 -30.28
CA ILE A 11 32.03 37.06 -30.47
C ILE A 11 31.80 35.68 -29.86
N ILE A 12 32.68 34.72 -30.13
CA ILE A 12 32.57 33.35 -29.58
C ILE A 12 32.61 33.36 -28.05
N ILE A 13 33.53 34.14 -27.45
CA ILE A 13 33.63 34.25 -25.98
C ILE A 13 32.34 34.86 -25.39
N SER A 14 31.78 35.88 -26.04
CA SER A 14 30.53 36.50 -25.58
C SER A 14 29.33 35.55 -25.67
N ILE A 15 29.24 34.76 -26.74
CA ILE A 15 28.19 33.74 -26.90
C ILE A 15 28.29 32.67 -25.81
N ILE A 16 29.50 32.19 -25.50
CA ILE A 16 29.72 31.22 -24.43
C ILE A 16 29.30 31.79 -23.08
N ALA A 17 29.69 33.03 -22.76
CA ALA A 17 29.33 33.67 -21.51
C ALA A 17 27.80 33.81 -21.35
N ILE A 18 27.10 34.19 -22.42
CA ILE A 18 25.63 34.30 -22.42
C ILE A 18 24.99 32.92 -22.22
N LEU A 19 25.47 31.89 -22.92
CA LEU A 19 24.99 30.51 -22.76
C LEU A 19 25.17 30.01 -21.32
N SER A 20 26.32 30.26 -20.70
CA SER A 20 26.58 29.88 -19.31
C SER A 20 25.61 30.57 -18.33
N ILE A 21 25.31 31.85 -18.55
CA ILE A 21 24.34 32.59 -17.73
C ILE A 21 22.93 32.03 -17.93
N VAL A 22 22.54 31.73 -19.17
CA VAL A 22 21.22 31.14 -19.47
C VAL A 22 21.05 29.80 -18.79
N VAL A 23 22.08 28.94 -18.78
CA VAL A 23 22.05 27.65 -18.07
C VAL A 23 21.90 27.86 -16.56
N ALA A 24 22.69 28.75 -15.96
CA ALA A 24 22.61 29.03 -14.53
C ALA A 24 21.24 29.63 -14.13
N VAL A 25 20.68 30.51 -14.96
CA VAL A 25 19.34 31.06 -14.76
C VAL A 25 18.27 29.98 -14.91
N TYR A 26 18.44 29.06 -15.87
CA TYR A 26 17.53 27.93 -16.04
C TYR A 26 17.56 27.00 -14.81
N GLU A 27 18.72 26.68 -14.25
CA GLU A 27 18.84 25.89 -13.01
C GLU A 27 18.23 26.57 -11.78
N VAL A 28 18.27 27.91 -11.71
CA VAL A 28 17.66 28.67 -10.61
C VAL A 28 16.15 28.83 -10.77
N LEU A 29 15.66 29.03 -12.00
CA LEU A 29 14.24 29.26 -12.29
C LEU A 29 13.44 27.97 -12.44
N VAL A 30 14.08 26.87 -12.85
CA VAL A 30 13.48 25.55 -12.94
C VAL A 30 13.88 24.80 -11.68
N PRO A 31 13.05 24.82 -10.62
CA PRO A 31 13.28 23.91 -9.51
C PRO A 31 13.36 22.50 -10.09
N GLU A 32 14.42 21.78 -9.72
CA GLU A 32 14.53 20.34 -9.99
C GLU A 32 13.19 19.72 -9.62
N GLU A 33 12.53 19.05 -10.59
CA GLU A 33 11.24 18.41 -10.34
C GLU A 33 11.45 17.48 -9.15
N THR A 34 11.02 17.93 -7.98
CA THR A 34 11.18 17.19 -6.75
C THR A 34 10.50 15.87 -7.00
N SER A 35 11.31 14.81 -7.09
CA SER A 35 10.85 13.44 -7.24
C SER A 35 9.60 13.29 -6.38
N ILE A 36 8.45 13.04 -7.01
CA ILE A 36 7.22 12.77 -6.28
C ILE A 36 7.61 11.69 -5.28
N LYS A 37 7.64 12.03 -3.98
CA LYS A 37 7.81 11.04 -2.93
C LYS A 37 6.72 10.02 -3.22
N LYS A 38 7.12 8.86 -3.75
CA LYS A 38 6.26 7.68 -3.83
C LYS A 38 5.82 7.48 -2.39
N THR A 39 4.61 7.92 -2.05
CA THR A 39 4.01 7.56 -0.78
C THR A 39 3.87 6.06 -0.89
N ASN A 40 4.80 5.31 -0.29
CA ASN A 40 4.75 3.85 -0.34
C ASN A 40 3.33 3.44 0.05
N ALA A 41 2.64 2.68 -0.80
CA ALA A 41 1.22 2.36 -0.62
C ALA A 41 0.97 1.58 0.69
N TYR A 42 2.00 0.89 1.17
CA TYR A 42 2.05 0.14 2.41
C TYR A 42 3.42 0.30 3.08
N ASP A 43 3.50 -0.04 4.36
CA ASP A 43 4.70 0.04 5.18
C ASP A 43 5.37 -1.33 5.36
N GLN A 44 4.59 -2.42 5.28
CA GLN A 44 5.05 -3.80 5.47
C GLN A 44 4.33 -4.73 4.50
N VAL A 45 4.94 -5.88 4.21
CA VAL A 45 4.31 -7.00 3.50
C VAL A 45 4.21 -8.17 4.46
N LEU A 46 3.06 -8.84 4.45
CA LEU A 46 2.81 -10.05 5.20
C LEU A 46 2.42 -11.16 4.21
N GLU A 47 3.32 -12.14 4.09
CA GLU A 47 3.13 -13.33 3.24
C GLU A 47 2.19 -14.31 3.97
N PHE A 48 0.92 -14.35 3.57
CA PHE A 48 -0.07 -15.20 4.19
C PHE A 48 0.10 -16.66 3.71
N PRO A 49 0.24 -17.64 4.63
CA PRO A 49 0.57 -19.02 4.28
C PRO A 49 -0.68 -19.81 3.88
N LYS A 50 -1.12 -19.68 2.62
CA LYS A 50 -2.30 -20.36 2.08
C LYS A 50 -2.18 -21.88 2.16
N GLU A 51 -0.99 -22.46 2.02
CA GLU A 51 -0.82 -23.90 2.18
C GLU A 51 -1.20 -24.40 3.60
N ARG A 52 -1.04 -23.55 4.63
CA ARG A 52 -1.41 -23.88 6.01
C ARG A 52 -2.88 -23.60 6.33
N TYR A 53 -3.44 -22.56 5.72
CA TYR A 53 -4.83 -22.12 5.93
C TYR A 53 -5.50 -21.93 4.56
N PRO A 54 -5.75 -23.02 3.81
CA PRO A 54 -6.18 -22.95 2.41
C PRO A 54 -7.54 -22.31 2.22
N GLU A 55 -8.50 -22.50 3.14
CA GLU A 55 -9.82 -21.87 3.03
C GLU A 55 -9.73 -20.37 3.25
N THR A 56 -9.06 -19.94 4.33
CA THR A 56 -8.86 -18.50 4.62
C THR A 56 -8.04 -17.82 3.53
N GLY A 57 -6.95 -18.45 3.05
CA GLY A 57 -6.14 -17.88 1.98
C GLY A 57 -6.90 -17.77 0.65
N LYS A 58 -7.81 -18.71 0.36
CA LYS A 58 -8.72 -18.59 -0.80
C LYS A 58 -9.67 -17.40 -0.61
N HIS A 59 -10.31 -17.27 0.55
CA HIS A 59 -11.23 -16.16 0.83
C HIS A 59 -10.56 -14.78 0.65
N ILE A 60 -9.36 -14.59 1.21
CA ILE A 60 -8.57 -13.36 1.05
C ILE A 60 -8.27 -13.10 -0.43
N THR A 61 -7.84 -14.12 -1.16
CA THR A 61 -7.52 -14.00 -2.60
C THR A 61 -8.75 -13.55 -3.41
N ASP A 62 -9.90 -14.15 -3.16
CA ASP A 62 -11.11 -13.89 -3.94
C ASP A 62 -11.67 -12.50 -3.60
N ALA A 63 -11.70 -12.12 -2.32
CA ALA A 63 -12.09 -10.78 -1.91
C ALA A 63 -11.19 -9.69 -2.54
N ILE A 64 -9.87 -9.90 -2.60
CA ILE A 64 -8.97 -8.95 -3.28
C ILE A 64 -9.28 -8.85 -4.78
N LYS A 65 -9.56 -9.98 -5.46
CA LYS A 65 -9.96 -9.97 -6.87
C LYS A 65 -11.27 -9.23 -7.11
N GLU A 66 -12.19 -9.24 -6.14
CA GLU A 66 -13.44 -8.50 -6.16
C GLU A 66 -13.28 -7.01 -5.81
N GLY A 67 -12.04 -6.55 -5.56
CA GLY A 67 -11.72 -5.13 -5.35
C GLY A 67 -11.64 -4.71 -3.90
N HIS A 68 -11.74 -5.65 -2.94
CA HIS A 68 -11.44 -5.36 -1.55
C HIS A 68 -9.94 -5.08 -1.37
N SER A 69 -9.60 -4.19 -0.43
CA SER A 69 -8.22 -3.78 -0.20
C SER A 69 -7.31 -4.98 0.10
N GLU A 70 -6.15 -5.05 -0.56
CA GLU A 70 -5.05 -5.94 -0.19
C GLU A 70 -4.22 -5.40 0.99
N VAL A 71 -4.46 -4.15 1.40
CA VAL A 71 -3.77 -3.46 2.50
C VAL A 71 -4.69 -3.36 3.72
N CYS A 72 -4.16 -3.76 4.86
CA CYS A 72 -4.74 -3.53 6.18
C CYS A 72 -4.03 -2.37 6.85
N THR A 73 -4.71 -1.24 7.04
CA THR A 73 -4.25 -0.19 7.96
C THR A 73 -4.70 -0.55 9.37
N ILE A 74 -3.77 -0.98 10.22
CA ILE A 74 -4.10 -1.50 11.55
C ILE A 74 -4.80 -0.42 12.38
N ASP A 75 -5.98 -0.74 12.91
CA ASP A 75 -6.76 0.10 13.80
C ASP A 75 -7.60 -0.80 14.71
N ARG A 76 -7.00 -1.16 15.85
CA ARG A 76 -7.54 -2.16 16.77
C ARG A 76 -8.74 -1.62 17.55
N GLY A 77 -8.75 -0.32 17.83
CA GLY A 77 -9.81 0.34 18.61
C GLY A 77 -11.20 0.20 17.99
N GLY A 78 -11.29 0.19 16.65
CA GLY A 78 -12.56 0.06 15.91
C GLY A 78 -13.03 -1.37 15.63
N ALA A 79 -12.31 -2.40 16.08
CA ALA A 79 -12.53 -3.77 15.61
C ALA A 79 -13.90 -4.36 15.98
N ALA A 80 -14.40 -4.07 17.18
CA ALA A 80 -15.71 -4.58 17.63
C ALA A 80 -16.85 -4.03 16.76
N ASP A 81 -16.83 -2.73 16.47
CA ASP A 81 -17.87 -2.07 15.67
C ASP A 81 -17.82 -2.52 14.21
N ARG A 82 -16.62 -2.63 13.63
CA ARG A 82 -16.46 -3.17 12.27
C ARG A 82 -17.01 -4.58 12.17
N ARG A 83 -16.66 -5.47 13.11
CA ARG A 83 -17.18 -6.84 13.15
C ARG A 83 -18.70 -6.90 13.27
N LYS A 84 -19.30 -6.01 14.07
CA LYS A 84 -20.76 -5.91 14.16
C LYS A 84 -21.36 -5.51 12.81
N LEU A 85 -20.77 -4.54 12.11
CA LEU A 85 -21.26 -4.03 10.83
C LEU A 85 -21.08 -5.01 9.66
N SER A 86 -19.93 -5.67 9.57
CA SER A 86 -19.62 -6.67 8.54
C SER A 86 -20.51 -7.90 8.66
N LEU A 87 -20.72 -8.39 9.88
CA LEU A 87 -21.41 -9.65 10.14
C LEU A 87 -22.93 -9.52 10.26
N ALA A 88 -23.48 -8.30 10.39
CA ALA A 88 -24.93 -8.10 10.58
C ALA A 88 -25.82 -8.76 9.49
N PRO A 89 -25.46 -8.75 8.19
CA PRO A 89 -26.25 -9.42 7.15
C PRO A 89 -26.12 -10.94 7.12
N TYR A 90 -25.14 -11.52 7.83
CA TYR A 90 -24.77 -12.93 7.68
C TYR A 90 -25.09 -13.70 8.97
N PRO A 91 -26.09 -14.59 9.00
CA PRO A 91 -26.41 -15.35 10.20
C PRO A 91 -25.27 -16.30 10.60
N SER A 92 -25.22 -16.72 11.86
CA SER A 92 -24.29 -17.79 12.26
C SER A 92 -24.65 -19.11 11.58
N LYS A 93 -23.65 -19.88 11.16
CA LYS A 93 -23.82 -21.22 10.57
C LYS A 93 -23.13 -22.26 11.45
N LYS A 94 -23.87 -23.27 11.93
CA LYS A 94 -23.32 -24.33 12.77
C LYS A 94 -22.16 -25.03 12.05
N GLY A 95 -21.02 -25.18 12.74
CA GLY A 95 -19.83 -25.84 12.19
C GLY A 95 -18.92 -24.94 11.36
N TYR A 96 -19.19 -23.63 11.28
CA TYR A 96 -18.39 -22.67 10.54
C TYR A 96 -18.16 -21.40 11.36
N ASP A 97 -17.03 -20.76 11.14
CA ASP A 97 -16.81 -19.37 11.52
C ASP A 97 -17.10 -18.47 10.31
N ARG A 98 -17.43 -17.19 10.55
CA ARG A 98 -17.57 -16.18 9.49
C ARG A 98 -16.26 -15.42 9.40
N ASP A 99 -15.50 -15.64 8.35
CA ASP A 99 -14.28 -14.88 8.11
C ASP A 99 -14.60 -13.56 7.40
N GLU A 100 -13.75 -12.55 7.58
CA GLU A 100 -13.98 -11.17 7.13
C GLU A 100 -12.77 -10.64 6.35
N TRP A 101 -12.99 -10.23 5.10
CA TRP A 101 -11.99 -9.48 4.34
C TRP A 101 -12.55 -8.19 3.71
N PRO A 102 -12.02 -7.00 4.04
CA PRO A 102 -10.90 -6.75 4.95
C PRO A 102 -11.25 -7.02 6.42
N MET A 103 -10.25 -7.41 7.20
CA MET A 103 -10.45 -7.82 8.59
C MET A 103 -10.95 -6.67 9.46
N ALA A 104 -11.72 -6.98 10.51
CA ALA A 104 -12.25 -5.99 11.44
C ALA A 104 -11.16 -5.15 12.16
N MET A 105 -9.93 -5.67 12.33
CA MET A 105 -8.82 -4.90 12.93
C MET A 105 -8.17 -3.90 11.96
N CYS A 106 -8.65 -3.81 10.71
CA CYS A 106 -8.16 -2.89 9.70
C CYS A 106 -9.17 -1.74 9.52
N LYS A 107 -8.70 -0.53 9.19
CA LYS A 107 -9.59 0.60 8.86
C LYS A 107 -10.53 0.30 7.70
N GLU A 108 -10.05 -0.51 6.76
CA GLU A 108 -10.73 -0.95 5.54
C GLU A 108 -11.85 -1.98 5.80
N GLY A 109 -11.90 -2.55 7.02
CA GLY A 109 -12.92 -3.54 7.39
C GLY A 109 -14.27 -2.93 7.73
N GLY A 110 -15.20 -3.78 8.13
CA GLY A 110 -16.54 -3.38 8.58
C GLY A 110 -17.58 -3.46 7.47
N LYS A 111 -18.40 -2.40 7.33
CA LYS A 111 -19.51 -2.42 6.37
C LYS A 111 -18.98 -2.67 4.95
N GLY A 112 -19.49 -3.72 4.30
CA GLY A 112 -19.07 -4.11 2.96
C GLY A 112 -17.80 -4.96 2.92
N ALA A 113 -17.30 -5.47 4.03
CA ALA A 113 -16.31 -6.55 3.99
C ALA A 113 -16.94 -7.81 3.35
N HIS A 114 -16.16 -8.50 2.54
CA HIS A 114 -16.49 -9.81 1.98
C HIS A 114 -16.49 -10.85 3.11
N ILE A 115 -17.51 -11.72 3.11
CA ILE A 115 -17.72 -12.73 4.15
C ILE A 115 -17.80 -14.11 3.52
N GLU A 116 -17.03 -15.06 4.07
CA GLU A 116 -17.09 -16.48 3.72
C GLU A 116 -17.22 -17.33 5.00
N TYR A 117 -17.95 -18.44 4.89
CA TYR A 117 -18.07 -19.41 5.99
C TYR A 117 -16.92 -20.41 5.89
N ILE A 118 -15.99 -20.34 6.83
CA ILE A 118 -14.74 -21.13 6.82
C ILE A 118 -14.77 -22.15 7.94
N SER A 119 -14.14 -23.31 7.72
CA SER A 119 -13.98 -24.31 8.77
C SER A 119 -13.27 -23.72 10.00
N PRO A 120 -13.76 -23.98 11.23
CA PRO A 120 -13.21 -23.32 12.42
C PRO A 120 -11.73 -23.58 12.68
N ALA A 121 -11.22 -24.74 12.29
CA ALA A 121 -9.81 -25.08 12.47
C ALA A 121 -8.92 -24.20 11.56
N ASP A 122 -9.29 -24.02 10.30
CA ASP A 122 -8.59 -23.16 9.34
C ASP A 122 -8.64 -21.70 9.80
N ASN A 123 -9.85 -21.16 10.02
CA ASN A 123 -10.07 -19.76 10.34
C ASN A 123 -9.39 -19.31 11.66
N ARG A 124 -9.51 -20.12 12.72
CA ARG A 124 -8.91 -19.77 14.03
C ARG A 124 -7.40 -19.91 14.01
N GLY A 125 -6.89 -20.89 13.27
CA GLY A 125 -5.45 -21.04 13.01
C GLY A 125 -4.89 -19.82 12.27
N ALA A 126 -5.57 -19.41 11.20
CA ALA A 126 -5.22 -18.21 10.43
C ALA A 126 -5.29 -16.95 11.30
N GLY A 127 -6.39 -16.74 12.04
CA GLY A 127 -6.57 -15.58 12.92
C GLY A 127 -5.49 -15.49 14.01
N SER A 128 -5.13 -16.62 14.63
CA SER A 128 -4.05 -16.67 15.62
C SER A 128 -2.69 -16.34 14.99
N TRP A 129 -2.42 -16.87 13.79
CA TRP A 129 -1.18 -16.60 13.07
C TRP A 129 -1.08 -15.13 12.64
N VAL A 130 -2.14 -14.56 12.07
CA VAL A 130 -2.19 -13.14 11.69
C VAL A 130 -2.03 -12.24 12.92
N GLY A 131 -2.77 -12.52 13.99
CA GLY A 131 -2.66 -11.77 15.25
C GLY A 131 -1.22 -11.72 15.77
N ASN A 132 -0.56 -12.89 15.87
CA ASN A 132 0.84 -12.98 16.30
C ASN A 132 1.81 -12.22 15.37
N LYS A 133 1.56 -12.22 14.05
CA LYS A 133 2.40 -11.49 13.09
C LYS A 133 2.20 -9.98 13.15
N LEU A 134 0.98 -9.53 13.43
CA LEU A 134 0.63 -8.11 13.44
C LEU A 134 0.84 -7.45 14.82
N ASP A 135 0.96 -8.21 15.90
CA ASP A 135 1.12 -7.69 17.27
C ASP A 135 2.34 -6.74 17.43
N LYS A 136 3.43 -7.03 16.73
CA LYS A 136 4.64 -6.19 16.70
C LYS A 136 4.47 -4.83 16.01
N TYR A 137 3.36 -4.60 15.32
CA TYR A 137 3.12 -3.37 14.56
C TYR A 137 2.12 -2.47 15.28
N PRO A 138 2.44 -1.18 15.49
CA PRO A 138 1.52 -0.23 16.08
C PRO A 138 0.32 0.05 15.16
N ASP A 139 -0.77 0.53 15.75
CA ASP A 139 -1.90 1.07 15.00
C ASP A 139 -1.43 2.18 14.04
N GLY A 140 -2.02 2.22 12.86
CA GLY A 140 -1.61 3.07 11.74
C GLY A 140 -0.66 2.41 10.75
N THR A 141 0.00 1.31 11.10
CA THR A 141 0.86 0.56 10.16
C THR A 141 0.02 -0.01 9.02
N ARG A 142 0.43 0.22 7.78
CA ARG A 142 -0.23 -0.29 6.57
C ARG A 142 0.45 -1.58 6.12
N VAL A 143 -0.24 -2.69 6.25
CA VAL A 143 0.30 -4.02 5.95
C VAL A 143 -0.36 -4.58 4.71
N LYS A 144 0.40 -4.75 3.62
CA LYS A 144 -0.06 -5.44 2.43
C LYS A 144 -0.03 -6.96 2.66
N PHE A 145 -1.13 -7.64 2.36
CA PHE A 145 -1.21 -9.09 2.38
C PHE A 145 -0.86 -9.64 1.00
N ASP A 146 0.14 -10.52 0.96
CA ASP A 146 0.53 -11.28 -0.23
C ASP A 146 0.23 -12.76 0.05
N VAL A 147 -0.78 -13.32 -0.61
CA VAL A 147 -1.21 -14.70 -0.36
C VAL A 147 -0.32 -15.67 -1.12
N LYS A 148 0.43 -16.52 -0.40
CA LYS A 148 1.34 -17.54 -0.95
C LYS A 148 0.81 -18.94 -0.69
#